data_AF-A0A7W0ZB34-F1
#
_entry.id   AF-A0A7W0ZB34-F1
#
_cell.length_a   1.000
_cell.length_b   1.000
_cell.length_c   1.000
_cell.angle_alpha   90.00
_cell.angle_beta   90.00
_cell.angle_gamma   90.00
#
_symmetry.space_group_name_H-M   'P 1'
#
loop_
_entity.id
_entity.type
_entity.pdbx_description
1 polymer ?
#
loop_
_entity_poly.entity_id
_entity_poly.type
_entity_poly.pdbx_seq_one_letter_code
_entity_poly.pdbx_strand_id
1 'polypeptide(L)' 'MAEWFGEAPSNQKSCAETATKDHCEIFHADDESYFDEVAYWTTPRKECGDDRGAVCKDYSEWVQAWTEIKG' A
#
# COMPACT_ATOMS: atom_id res chain seq x y z
N MET A 1 3.22 1.06 -17.57
CA MET A 1 3.26 -0.39 -17.27
C MET A 1 3.88 -0.55 -15.89
N ALA A 2 3.35 -1.43 -15.04
CA ALA A 2 3.85 -1.67 -13.68
C ALA A 2 5.36 -1.98 -13.67
N GLU A 3 5.84 -2.70 -14.71
CA GLU A 3 7.26 -2.99 -14.90
C GLU A 3 8.16 -1.74 -14.97
N TRP A 4 7.73 -0.68 -15.65
CA TRP A 4 8.55 0.53 -15.79
C TRP A 4 8.57 1.40 -14.54
N PHE A 5 7.55 1.29 -13.70
CA PHE A 5 7.47 2.04 -12.45
C PHE A 5 8.14 1.29 -11.29
N GLY A 6 8.35 -0.03 -11.43
CA GLY A 6 8.83 -0.88 -10.35
C GLY A 6 7.71 -1.21 -9.37
N GLU A 7 6.59 -1.70 -9.89
CA GLU A 7 5.42 -2.12 -9.10
C GLU A 7 4.98 -3.54 -9.47
N ALA A 8 4.30 -4.19 -8.52
CA ALA A 8 3.56 -5.41 -8.78
C ALA A 8 2.40 -5.11 -9.77
N PRO A 9 2.23 -5.89 -10.85
CA PRO A 9 1.09 -5.73 -11.74
C PRO A 9 -0.22 -6.12 -11.04
N SER A 10 -1.28 -5.36 -11.26
CA SER A 10 -2.63 -5.67 -10.73
C SER A 10 -3.36 -6.77 -11.49
N ASN A 11 -2.81 -7.23 -12.62
CA ASN A 11 -3.31 -8.36 -13.39
C ASN A 11 -2.27 -9.47 -13.41
N GLN A 12 -2.56 -10.60 -12.77
CA GLN A 12 -1.66 -11.73 -12.66
C GLN A 12 -1.18 -12.24 -14.03
N LYS A 13 -2.01 -12.16 -15.08
CA LYS A 13 -1.62 -12.59 -16.43
C LYS A 13 -0.50 -11.74 -17.02
N SER A 14 -0.32 -10.51 -16.54
CA SER A 14 0.75 -9.62 -17.01
C SER A 14 2.14 -10.08 -16.58
N CYS A 15 2.28 -10.97 -15.60
CA CYS A 15 3.57 -11.54 -15.22
C CYS A 15 4.25 -12.32 -16.36
N ALA A 16 3.47 -12.92 -17.27
CA ALA A 16 4.02 -13.58 -18.46
C ALA A 16 4.56 -12.60 -19.52
N GLU A 17 4.12 -11.34 -19.44
CA GLU A 17 4.38 -10.30 -20.45
C GLU A 17 5.53 -9.36 -20.06
N THR A 18 6.11 -9.51 -18.85
CA THR A 18 7.23 -8.66 -18.42
C THR A 18 8.52 -9.01 -19.19
N ALA A 19 9.31 -7.97 -19.49
CA ALA A 19 10.62 -8.14 -20.11
C ALA A 19 11.60 -8.80 -19.13
N THR A 20 11.58 -8.33 -17.88
CA THR A 20 12.31 -8.85 -16.74
C THR A 20 11.58 -10.07 -16.19
N LYS A 21 12.21 -11.24 -16.24
CA LYS A 21 11.55 -12.54 -16.00
C LYS A 21 11.23 -12.80 -14.54
N ASP A 22 11.98 -12.21 -13.64
CA ASP A 22 11.80 -12.23 -12.20
C ASP A 22 11.04 -11.00 -11.68
N HIS A 23 10.49 -10.14 -12.56
CA HIS A 23 9.79 -8.92 -12.15
C HIS A 23 8.69 -9.19 -11.11
N CYS A 24 7.83 -10.17 -11.36
CA CYS A 24 6.75 -10.48 -10.43
C CYS A 24 7.23 -11.06 -9.11
N GLU A 25 8.35 -11.78 -9.10
CA GLU A 25 8.98 -12.28 -7.87
C GLU A 25 9.56 -11.13 -7.04
N ILE A 26 10.30 -10.21 -7.68
CA ILE A 26 10.90 -9.02 -7.04
C ILE A 26 9.84 -8.17 -6.35
N PHE A 27 8.64 -8.08 -6.93
CA PHE A 27 7.55 -7.25 -6.41
C PHE A 27 6.44 -8.05 -5.73
N HIS A 28 6.67 -9.33 -5.39
CA HIS A 28 5.72 -10.16 -4.63
C HIS A 28 4.32 -10.25 -5.27
N ALA A 29 4.23 -10.20 -6.59
CA ALA A 29 2.97 -9.99 -7.30
C ALA A 29 1.94 -11.14 -7.16
N ASP A 30 2.40 -12.33 -6.79
CA ASP A 30 1.59 -13.52 -6.52
C ASP A 30 1.81 -14.11 -5.12
N ASP A 31 2.43 -13.35 -4.21
CA ASP A 31 2.73 -13.76 -2.84
C ASP A 31 1.64 -13.27 -1.88
N GLU A 32 0.61 -14.10 -1.67
CA GLU A 32 -0.49 -13.79 -0.74
C GLU A 32 0.02 -13.57 0.70
N SER A 33 1.04 -14.33 1.12
CA SER A 33 1.59 -14.21 2.48
C SER A 33 2.28 -12.88 2.72
N TYR A 34 2.95 -12.35 1.71
CA TYR A 34 3.48 -10.99 1.73
C TYR A 34 2.36 -9.96 1.86
N PHE A 35 1.28 -10.10 1.07
CA PHE A 35 0.18 -9.14 1.11
C PHE A 35 -0.64 -9.17 2.41
N ASP A 36 -0.68 -10.30 3.12
CA ASP A 36 -1.30 -10.39 4.46
C ASP A 36 -0.58 -9.51 5.50
N GLU A 37 0.69 -9.18 5.27
CA GLU A 37 1.47 -8.28 6.12
C GLU A 37 1.37 -6.80 5.69
N VAL A 38 0.82 -6.52 4.50
CA VAL A 38 0.75 -5.16 3.94
C VAL A 38 -0.50 -4.42 4.43
N ALA A 39 -0.29 -3.35 5.19
CA ALA A 39 -1.35 -2.41 5.54
C ALA A 39 -1.58 -1.38 4.42
N TYR A 40 -2.58 -1.62 3.57
CA TYR A 40 -2.95 -0.68 2.51
C TYR A 40 -3.37 0.68 3.08
N TRP A 41 -2.83 1.74 2.48
CA TRP A 41 -3.15 3.10 2.90
C TRP A 41 -4.64 3.41 2.67
N THR A 42 -5.25 3.96 3.71
CA THR A 42 -6.62 4.49 3.70
C THR A 42 -6.59 5.86 4.37
N THR A 43 -7.49 6.76 3.95
CA THR A 43 -7.63 8.07 4.58
C THR A 43 -7.95 7.91 6.07
N PRO A 44 -7.11 8.41 7.00
CA PRO A 44 -7.39 8.36 8.43
C PRO A 44 -8.67 9.13 8.78
N ARG A 45 -9.51 8.53 9.61
CA ARG A 45 -10.77 9.09 10.10
C ARG A 45 -10.82 8.92 11.62
N LYS A 46 -11.64 9.74 12.28
CA LYS A 46 -11.87 9.61 13.71
C LYS A 46 -12.47 8.25 14.08
N GLU A 47 -13.38 7.77 13.26
CA GLU A 47 -13.87 6.39 13.31
C GLU A 47 -12.80 5.45 12.78
N CYS A 48 -12.28 4.57 13.64
CA CYS A 48 -11.21 3.63 13.29
C CYS A 48 -11.65 2.57 12.25
N GLY A 49 -12.97 2.34 12.09
CA GLY A 49 -13.50 1.30 11.21
C GLY A 49 -13.45 -0.11 11.79
N ASP A 50 -13.15 -0.23 13.08
CA ASP A 50 -13.12 -1.47 13.86
C ASP A 50 -13.71 -1.24 15.27
N ASP A 51 -13.56 -2.23 16.15
CA ASP A 51 -14.12 -2.23 17.51
C ASP A 51 -13.61 -1.08 18.41
N ARG A 52 -12.60 -0.31 17.99
CA ARG A 52 -12.09 0.84 18.73
C ARG A 52 -13.00 2.07 18.63
N GLY A 53 -13.85 2.17 17.58
CA GLY A 53 -14.76 3.29 17.38
C GLY A 53 -14.07 4.65 17.15
N ALA A 54 -14.63 5.72 17.71
CA ALA A 54 -14.29 7.12 17.43
C ALA A 54 -13.02 7.65 18.16
N VAL A 55 -11.97 6.84 18.26
CA VAL A 55 -10.75 7.14 19.04
C VAL A 55 -9.52 7.41 18.16
N CYS A 56 -9.61 7.20 16.85
CA CYS A 56 -8.49 7.37 15.93
C CYS A 56 -8.21 8.86 15.65
N LYS A 57 -6.96 9.14 15.28
CA LYS A 57 -6.54 10.44 14.76
C LYS A 57 -6.98 10.58 13.32
N ASP A 58 -7.58 11.72 12.99
CA ASP A 58 -8.03 11.98 11.63
C ASP A 58 -6.91 12.52 10.72
N TYR A 59 -7.21 12.63 9.43
CA TYR A 59 -6.23 13.08 8.43
C TYR A 59 -5.68 14.49 8.70
N SER A 60 -6.46 15.39 9.32
CA SER A 60 -5.99 16.76 9.62
C SER A 60 -4.90 16.75 10.68
N GLU A 61 -5.06 15.92 11.71
CA GLU A 61 -4.04 15.73 12.75
C GLU A 61 -2.77 15.07 12.18
N TRP A 62 -2.91 14.14 11.23
CA TRP A 62 -1.78 13.53 10.52
C TRP A 62 -0.98 14.56 9.70
N VAL A 63 -1.67 15.41 8.93
CA VAL A 63 -1.03 16.45 8.11
C VAL A 63 -0.32 17.48 8.97
N GLN A 64 -0.93 17.88 10.10
CA GLN A 64 -0.30 18.78 11.06
C GLN A 64 0.99 18.17 11.62
N ALA A 65 0.94 16.94 12.13
CA ALA A 65 2.10 16.26 12.70
C ALA A 65 3.22 16.09 11.67
N TRP A 66 2.89 15.73 10.43
CA TRP A 66 3.88 15.64 9.34
C TRP A 66 4.57 16.98 9.06
N THR A 67 3.79 18.07 9.06
CA THR A 67 4.31 19.43 8.84
C THR A 67 5.25 19.83 9.98
N GLU A 68 4.93 19.50 11.23
CA GLU A 68 5.79 19.76 12.38
C GLU A 68 7.10 18.95 12.34
N ILE A 69 7.08 17.73 11.82
CA ILE A 69 8.29 16.87 11.70
C ILE A 69 9.20 17.34 10.56
N LYS A 70 8.61 17.77 9.43
CA LYS A 70 9.36 18.11 8.21
C LYS A 70 9.74 19.58 8.09
N GLY A 71 9.06 20.46 8.83
CA GLY A 71 9.19 21.92 8.79
C GLY A 71 10.46 22.47 9.44
#